data_AF-A8U1H1-F1
#
_entry.id   AF-A8U1H1-F1
#
_cell.length_a   1.000
_cell.length_b   1.000
_cell.length_c   1.000
_cell.angle_alpha   90.00
_cell.angle_beta   90.00
_cell.angle_gamma   90.00
#
_symmetry.space_group_name_H-M   'P 1'
#
loop_
_entity.id
_entity.type
_entity.pdbx_description
1 polymer ?
#
loop_
_entity_poly.entity_id
_entity_poly.type
_entity_poly.pdbx_seq_one_letter_code
_entity_poly.pdbx_strand_id
1 'polypeptide(L)'
;MNATLRTLRRSSARSTREAILDTDVVAEKTVTLTRGPFAGGLDPLPDPAVVQLVEVRQGATVYAQGADYVLNADRIDWSPAGTEPATGSTYTATYRRVANGVVNGTDADGATIGPPAGEALVAGQLILLDYRWKLPRFDRLALDRDGAIARLRGIAHPWTPRPPEVPVGLLGLATLALDWTASPRVRNDGVRAVPYAEIEGLERRIDDLYDLVAIERLRTDTSIREPAAKRGIFVDPFLDDDLRDHGIAQTAAIVGGILTLPIAASIAETGMANGGRPWTLEYTVAPIVEQTLRTGSMKVNPYQAFAPLPARLTLDPAVDQWTVIETTWSSPITRRFVQGWGLVSRTSTSETVEVVSTGRRFRVIRTAAPPPL
;
A
#
# COMPACT_ATOMS: atom_id res chain seq x y z
N MET A 1 -11.06 4.76 58.17
CA MET A 1 -11.09 4.26 56.78
C MET A 1 -12.06 5.15 56.03
N ASN A 2 -11.60 5.98 55.08
CA ASN A 2 -12.39 6.53 53.97
C ASN A 2 -11.58 7.61 53.25
N ALA A 3 -10.66 7.17 52.41
CA ALA A 3 -10.11 7.98 51.33
C ALA A 3 -10.15 7.10 50.08
N THR A 4 -11.36 6.83 49.59
CA THR A 4 -11.54 6.06 48.36
C THR A 4 -11.16 6.95 47.19
N LEU A 5 -9.88 6.86 46.83
CA LEU A 5 -9.34 7.29 45.54
C LEU A 5 -10.27 6.81 44.43
N ARG A 6 -10.81 7.73 43.65
CA ARG A 6 -11.71 7.37 42.54
C ARG A 6 -10.95 7.52 41.23
N THR A 7 -10.73 6.40 40.56
CA THR A 7 -10.13 6.38 39.22
C THR A 7 -11.22 6.69 38.21
N LEU A 8 -11.15 7.87 37.60
CA LEU A 8 -11.97 8.19 36.44
C LEU A 8 -11.29 7.62 35.20
N ARG A 9 -11.92 6.64 34.55
CA ARG A 9 -11.49 6.13 33.24
C ARG A 9 -12.43 6.64 32.17
N ARG A 10 -11.87 7.22 31.10
CA ARG A 10 -12.64 7.64 29.94
C ARG A 10 -13.07 6.41 29.13
N SER A 11 -14.30 6.42 28.61
CA SER A 11 -14.84 5.34 27.76
C SER A 11 -14.51 5.49 26.27
N SER A 12 -13.81 6.55 25.84
CA SER A 12 -13.46 6.78 24.44
C SER A 12 -11.96 6.68 24.20
N ALA A 13 -11.58 5.59 23.55
CA ALA A 13 -10.24 5.01 23.48
C ALA A 13 -9.18 5.71 22.58
N ARG A 14 -9.20 7.04 22.37
CA ARG A 14 -8.43 7.61 21.23
C ARG A 14 -7.65 8.90 21.45
N SER A 15 -7.36 9.30 22.68
CA SER A 15 -6.41 10.42 22.86
C SER A 15 -5.82 10.51 24.25
N THR A 16 -4.50 10.69 24.31
CA THR A 16 -3.81 10.97 25.56
C THR A 16 -4.08 12.38 26.05
N ARG A 17 -4.33 12.43 27.35
CA ARG A 17 -4.43 13.67 28.12
C ARG A 17 -3.06 14.32 28.23
N GLU A 18 -3.02 15.64 28.09
CA GLU A 18 -1.78 16.42 28.23
C GLU A 18 -1.64 16.99 29.64
N ALA A 19 -2.71 17.57 30.20
CA ALA A 19 -2.71 18.13 31.54
C ALA A 19 -4.13 18.20 32.12
N ILE A 20 -4.23 18.10 33.45
CA ILE A 20 -5.42 18.47 34.22
C ILE A 20 -5.28 19.96 34.55
N LEU A 21 -6.32 20.75 34.28
CA LEU A 21 -6.33 22.18 34.61
C LEU A 21 -7.03 22.44 35.92
N ASP A 22 -8.23 21.88 36.06
CA ASP A 22 -9.06 22.07 37.24
C ASP A 22 -9.90 20.84 37.54
N THR A 23 -10.34 20.70 38.79
CA THR A 23 -11.09 19.54 39.27
C THR A 23 -12.03 19.92 40.39
N ASP A 24 -13.33 19.99 40.11
CA ASP A 24 -14.34 20.18 41.13
C ASP A 24 -14.92 18.85 41.60
N VAL A 25 -14.91 18.64 42.91
CA VAL A 25 -15.49 17.49 43.58
C VAL A 25 -16.46 17.92 44.68
N VAL A 26 -17.48 17.09 44.93
CA VAL A 26 -18.32 17.23 46.12
C VAL A 26 -17.66 16.48 47.28
N ALA A 27 -17.24 17.23 48.29
CA ALA A 27 -16.57 16.71 49.47
C ALA A 27 -17.40 16.99 50.73
N GLU A 28 -17.33 16.06 51.69
CA GLU A 28 -17.97 16.14 52.99
C GLU A 28 -16.95 16.53 54.06
N LYS A 29 -17.31 17.53 54.86
CA LYS A 29 -16.47 18.09 55.92
C LYS A 29 -17.27 18.20 57.21
N THR A 30 -16.64 17.85 58.32
CA THR A 30 -17.18 18.09 59.66
C THR A 30 -16.38 19.19 60.34
N VAL A 31 -17.08 20.23 60.80
CA VAL A 31 -16.49 21.39 61.47
C VAL A 31 -17.16 21.61 62.83
N THR A 32 -16.38 22.02 63.82
CA THR A 32 -16.89 22.51 65.09
C THR A 32 -17.10 24.02 65.00
N LEU A 33 -18.33 24.48 65.23
CA LEU A 33 -18.71 25.87 65.23
C LEU A 33 -19.11 26.33 66.64
N THR A 34 -19.02 27.63 66.89
CA THR A 34 -19.50 28.26 68.12
C THR A 34 -20.78 29.02 67.82
N ARG A 35 -21.82 28.81 68.64
CA ARG A 35 -23.11 29.47 68.47
C ARG A 35 -23.01 30.97 68.76
N GLY A 36 -23.58 31.79 67.88
CA GLY A 36 -23.68 33.23 68.06
C GLY A 36 -24.37 33.67 69.37
N PRO A 37 -24.22 34.95 69.76
CA PRO A 37 -24.73 35.47 71.04
C PRO A 37 -26.25 35.72 71.05
N PHE A 38 -26.94 35.59 69.91
CA PHE A 38 -28.37 35.86 69.78
C PHE A 38 -29.12 34.62 69.29
N ALA A 39 -30.27 34.35 69.92
CA ALA A 39 -31.22 33.33 69.46
C ALA A 39 -31.71 33.64 68.04
N GLY A 40 -31.84 32.61 67.20
CA GLY A 40 -32.22 32.77 65.79
C GLY A 40 -31.18 33.47 64.90
N GLY A 41 -29.97 33.71 65.40
CA GLY A 41 -28.89 34.31 64.61
C GLY A 41 -28.30 33.37 63.56
N LEU A 42 -27.56 33.95 62.61
CA LEU A 42 -26.87 33.24 61.53
C LEU A 42 -25.43 32.90 61.95
N ASP A 43 -25.03 31.63 61.88
CA ASP A 43 -23.65 31.22 62.10
C ASP A 43 -22.93 30.97 60.75
N PRO A 44 -21.79 31.62 60.47
CA PRO A 44 -21.07 31.43 59.22
C PRO A 44 -20.29 30.11 59.21
N LEU A 45 -20.38 29.37 58.10
CA LEU A 45 -19.50 28.24 57.80
C LEU A 45 -18.15 28.76 57.30
N PRO A 46 -17.04 28.08 57.61
CA PRO A 46 -15.70 28.56 57.24
C PRO A 46 -15.38 28.42 55.74
N ASP A 47 -16.12 27.58 55.02
CA ASP A 47 -15.88 27.28 53.61
C ASP A 47 -17.02 27.81 52.71
N PRO A 48 -16.70 28.40 51.55
CA PRO A 48 -17.71 28.79 50.57
C PRO A 48 -18.26 27.59 49.78
N ALA A 49 -19.31 27.81 48.99
CA ALA A 49 -19.91 26.82 48.07
C ALA A 49 -20.45 25.55 48.76
N VAL A 50 -21.15 25.74 49.88
CA VAL A 50 -21.86 24.66 50.59
C VAL A 50 -23.10 24.27 49.78
N VAL A 51 -23.21 22.99 49.44
CA VAL A 51 -24.31 22.42 48.65
C VAL A 51 -25.43 21.94 49.56
N GLN A 52 -25.08 21.32 50.69
CA GLN A 52 -26.05 20.66 51.56
C GLN A 52 -25.49 20.50 52.98
N LEU A 53 -26.33 20.75 53.99
CA LEU A 53 -26.08 20.30 55.37
C LEU A 53 -26.50 18.84 55.51
N VAL A 54 -25.62 17.99 56.03
CA VAL A 54 -25.89 16.56 56.24
C VAL A 54 -26.36 16.30 57.65
N GLU A 55 -25.66 16.86 58.64
CA GLU A 55 -25.97 16.67 60.04
C GLU A 55 -25.48 17.87 60.85
N VAL A 56 -26.28 18.34 61.80
CA VAL A 56 -25.85 19.29 62.83
C VAL A 56 -26.19 18.69 64.18
N ARG A 57 -25.20 18.55 65.06
CA ARG A 57 -25.40 17.93 66.37
C ARG A 57 -24.59 18.60 67.47
N GLN A 58 -25.11 18.53 68.68
CA GLN A 58 -24.42 18.91 69.90
C GLN A 58 -24.52 17.76 70.91
N GLY A 59 -23.41 17.09 71.18
CA GLY A 59 -23.41 15.88 72.02
C GLY A 59 -24.29 14.79 71.41
N ALA A 60 -25.37 14.42 72.11
CA ALA A 60 -26.35 13.43 71.67
C ALA A 60 -27.55 14.03 70.91
N THR A 61 -27.72 15.36 70.94
CA THR A 61 -28.85 16.04 70.30
C THR A 61 -28.52 16.28 68.83
N VAL A 62 -29.32 15.71 67.92
CA VAL A 62 -29.25 15.96 66.48
C VAL A 62 -30.39 16.91 66.12
N TYR A 63 -30.05 18.03 65.49
CA TYR A 63 -31.00 19.04 65.07
C TYR A 63 -31.57 18.68 63.69
N ALA A 64 -32.85 18.99 63.47
CA ALA A 64 -33.58 18.68 62.25
C ALA A 64 -33.53 19.86 61.24
N GLN A 65 -32.99 19.59 60.05
CA GLN A 65 -32.99 20.56 58.95
C GLN A 65 -34.43 20.91 58.54
N GLY A 66 -34.72 22.21 58.40
CA GLY A 66 -36.03 22.77 58.05
C GLY A 66 -36.94 23.08 59.24
N ALA A 67 -36.72 22.43 60.39
CA ALA A 67 -37.47 22.68 61.63
C ALA A 67 -36.63 23.49 62.64
N ASP A 68 -35.38 23.11 62.83
CA ASP A 68 -34.44 23.72 63.77
C ASP A 68 -33.46 24.69 63.09
N TYR A 69 -33.02 24.36 61.87
CA TYR A 69 -32.12 25.22 61.09
C TYR A 69 -32.33 25.09 59.59
N VAL A 70 -31.93 26.11 58.83
CA VAL A 70 -31.95 26.14 57.36
C VAL A 70 -30.56 26.54 56.84
N LEU A 71 -30.18 26.02 55.67
CA LEU A 71 -28.97 26.48 54.98
C LEU A 71 -29.27 27.79 54.25
N ASN A 72 -28.57 28.86 54.58
CA ASN A 72 -28.64 30.13 53.87
C ASN A 72 -27.26 30.44 53.27
N ALA A 73 -27.05 30.01 52.02
CA ALA A 73 -25.77 30.07 51.31
C ALA A 73 -24.61 29.42 52.09
N ASP A 74 -23.74 30.22 52.71
CA ASP A 74 -22.60 29.80 53.52
C ASP A 74 -22.88 29.87 55.02
N ARG A 75 -24.14 29.99 55.45
CA ARG A 75 -24.52 30.15 56.85
C ARG A 75 -25.57 29.15 57.29
N ILE A 76 -25.47 28.74 58.55
CA ILE A 76 -26.53 28.02 59.24
C ILE A 76 -27.47 29.06 59.85
N ASP A 77 -28.68 29.11 59.33
CA ASP A 77 -29.75 29.97 59.81
C ASP A 77 -30.60 29.24 60.84
N TRP A 78 -30.57 29.73 62.07
CA TRP A 78 -31.36 29.22 63.19
C TRP A 78 -32.67 30.00 63.38
N SER A 79 -33.06 30.86 62.43
CA SER A 79 -34.34 31.58 62.45
C SER A 79 -35.60 30.71 62.59
N PRO A 80 -35.64 29.43 62.16
CA PRO A 80 -36.75 28.56 62.53
C PRO A 80 -36.81 28.41 64.05
N ALA A 81 -37.98 28.65 64.65
CA ALA A 81 -38.17 28.64 66.11
C ALA A 81 -38.12 27.23 66.75
N GLY A 82 -37.30 26.34 66.20
CA GLY A 82 -37.03 25.01 66.73
C GLY A 82 -36.00 25.01 67.84
N THR A 83 -35.42 23.84 68.09
CA THR A 83 -34.36 23.66 69.07
C THR A 83 -33.03 24.16 68.52
N GLU A 84 -32.34 25.04 69.25
CA GLU A 84 -31.01 25.53 68.88
C GLU A 84 -29.98 25.22 69.99
N PRO A 85 -28.68 25.10 69.65
CA PRO A 85 -27.61 25.05 70.64
C PRO A 85 -27.63 26.29 71.55
N ALA A 86 -27.23 26.12 72.81
CA ALA A 86 -27.13 27.25 73.74
C ALA A 86 -26.14 28.32 73.21
N THR A 87 -26.47 29.60 73.36
CA THR A 87 -25.60 30.71 72.93
C THR A 87 -24.20 30.59 73.55
N GLY A 88 -23.14 30.71 72.75
CA GLY A 88 -21.76 30.56 73.18
C GLY A 88 -21.27 29.12 73.37
N SER A 89 -22.13 28.11 73.18
CA SER A 89 -21.73 26.69 73.17
C SER A 89 -21.19 26.26 71.80
N THR A 90 -20.45 25.15 71.77
CA THR A 90 -19.92 24.56 70.53
C THR A 90 -20.81 23.42 70.05
N TYR A 91 -20.95 23.30 68.73
CA TYR A 91 -21.66 22.21 68.06
C TYR A 91 -20.89 21.76 66.82
N THR A 92 -21.16 20.55 66.34
CA THR A 92 -20.53 20.00 65.15
C THR A 92 -21.51 20.00 63.99
N ALA A 93 -21.10 20.55 62.85
CA ALA A 93 -21.84 20.54 61.61
C ALA A 93 -21.07 19.75 60.55
N THR A 94 -21.73 18.73 59.98
CA THR A 94 -21.29 17.97 58.81
C THR A 94 -22.05 18.49 57.59
N TYR A 95 -21.31 18.94 56.59
CA TYR A 95 -21.89 19.48 55.36
C TYR A 95 -21.09 19.05 54.14
N ARG A 96 -21.73 19.16 52.99
CA ARG A 96 -21.16 18.89 51.68
C ARG A 96 -20.93 20.20 50.95
N ARG A 97 -19.75 20.34 50.36
CA ARG A 97 -19.35 21.53 49.59
C ARG A 97 -18.70 21.12 48.27
N VAL A 98 -18.72 22.02 47.30
CA VAL A 98 -17.87 21.90 46.12
C VAL A 98 -16.48 22.40 46.48
N ALA A 99 -15.47 21.60 46.15
CA ALA A 99 -14.08 21.88 46.47
C ALA A 99 -13.17 21.38 45.36
N ASN A 100 -11.96 21.95 45.29
CA ASN A 100 -10.94 21.46 44.38
C ASN A 100 -10.41 20.10 44.86
N GLY A 101 -10.54 19.08 44.02
CA GLY A 101 -10.00 17.76 44.25
C GLY A 101 -8.48 17.72 44.09
N VAL A 102 -7.82 16.81 44.79
CA VAL A 102 -6.36 16.63 44.66
C VAL A 102 -6.09 15.55 43.62
N VAL A 103 -5.30 15.87 42.59
CA VAL A 103 -4.87 14.90 41.58
C VAL A 103 -3.70 14.08 42.15
N ASN A 104 -3.96 12.83 42.50
CA ASN A 104 -2.97 11.94 43.12
C ASN A 104 -2.19 11.10 42.09
N GLY A 105 -2.73 10.94 40.89
CA GLY A 105 -2.09 10.21 39.83
C GLY A 105 -2.80 10.44 38.51
N THR A 106 -2.03 10.38 37.43
CA THR A 106 -2.55 10.48 36.06
C THR A 106 -2.06 9.29 35.26
N ASP A 107 -2.94 8.75 34.42
CA ASP A 107 -2.60 7.73 33.44
C ASP A 107 -3.04 8.21 32.03
N ALA A 108 -2.78 7.40 31.00
CA ALA A 108 -3.08 7.77 29.62
C ALA A 108 -4.59 7.96 29.35
N ASP A 109 -5.45 7.29 30.13
CA ASP A 109 -6.89 7.16 29.90
C ASP A 109 -7.75 7.83 30.98
N GLY A 110 -7.12 8.42 32.00
CA GLY A 110 -7.76 8.70 33.27
C GLY A 110 -6.90 9.41 34.30
N ALA A 111 -7.53 9.67 35.45
CA ALA A 111 -6.86 10.26 36.59
C ALA A 111 -7.45 9.73 37.89
N THR A 112 -6.61 9.66 38.90
CA THR A 112 -6.98 9.33 40.27
C THR A 112 -7.12 10.63 41.04
N ILE A 113 -8.36 10.97 41.39
CA ILE A 113 -8.69 12.16 42.17
C ILE A 113 -8.95 11.72 43.61
N GLY A 114 -8.28 12.38 44.54
CA GLY A 114 -8.49 12.26 45.97
C GLY A 114 -9.25 13.44 46.56
N PRO A 115 -9.70 13.29 47.82
CA PRO A 115 -10.35 14.37 48.53
C PRO A 115 -9.38 15.54 48.79
N PRO A 116 -9.90 16.76 48.94
CA PRO A 116 -9.16 17.85 49.57
C PRO A 116 -8.77 17.48 51.02
N ALA A 117 -7.73 18.13 51.53
CA ALA A 117 -7.16 17.81 52.83
C ALA A 117 -8.19 17.90 53.97
N GLY A 118 -8.37 16.81 54.73
CA GLY A 118 -9.28 16.74 55.87
C GLY A 118 -10.75 16.49 55.54
N GLU A 119 -11.06 16.13 54.29
CA GLU A 119 -12.44 15.91 53.82
C GLU A 119 -12.60 14.51 53.20
N ALA A 120 -13.84 14.08 53.03
CA ALA A 120 -14.16 12.79 52.39
C ALA A 120 -14.94 13.01 51.09
N LEU A 121 -14.58 12.28 50.03
CA LEU A 121 -15.36 12.30 48.78
C LEU A 121 -16.71 11.62 48.97
N VAL A 122 -17.78 12.22 48.44
CA VAL A 122 -19.13 11.66 48.54
C VAL A 122 -19.39 10.70 47.37
N ALA A 123 -19.82 9.47 47.69
CA ALA A 123 -20.18 8.48 46.69
C ALA A 123 -21.43 8.90 45.90
N GLY A 124 -21.45 8.60 44.59
CA GLY A 124 -22.59 8.91 43.71
C GLY A 124 -22.68 10.36 43.23
N GLN A 125 -21.77 11.24 43.66
CA GLN A 125 -21.70 12.62 43.18
C GLN A 125 -20.89 12.73 41.88
N LEU A 126 -21.20 13.77 41.11
CA LEU A 126 -20.52 14.13 39.88
C LEU A 126 -19.18 14.80 40.18
N ILE A 127 -18.19 14.54 39.33
CA ILE A 127 -16.87 15.17 39.37
C ILE A 127 -16.71 15.92 38.05
N LEU A 128 -16.45 17.23 38.13
CA LEU A 128 -16.15 18.05 36.96
C LEU A 128 -14.63 18.10 36.77
N LEU A 129 -14.21 18.01 35.53
CA LEU A 129 -12.81 17.86 35.19
C LEU A 129 -12.48 18.67 33.96
N ASP A 130 -11.66 19.69 34.16
CA ASP A 130 -11.13 20.50 33.07
C ASP A 130 -9.75 19.98 32.68
N TYR A 131 -9.57 19.74 31.38
CA TYR A 131 -8.35 19.13 30.88
C TYR A 131 -8.00 19.48 29.45
N ARG A 132 -6.70 19.41 29.18
CA ARG A 132 -6.14 19.49 27.83
C ARG A 132 -5.80 18.09 27.34
N TRP A 133 -6.05 17.85 26.06
CA TRP A 133 -5.78 16.57 25.43
C TRP A 133 -5.21 16.75 24.03
N LYS A 134 -4.41 15.77 23.59
CA LYS A 134 -3.79 15.81 22.27
C LYS A 134 -4.71 15.19 21.24
N LEU A 135 -5.05 15.98 20.22
CA LEU A 135 -5.88 15.52 19.12
C LEU A 135 -5.10 14.62 18.16
N PRO A 136 -5.67 13.46 17.75
CA PRO A 136 -5.08 12.65 16.69
C PRO A 136 -4.83 13.45 15.42
N ARG A 137 -3.72 13.15 14.75
CA ARG A 137 -3.29 13.88 13.55
C ARG A 137 -2.48 12.99 12.62
N PHE A 138 -2.64 13.22 11.32
CA PHE A 138 -1.72 12.66 10.32
C PHE A 138 -0.72 13.74 9.90
N ASP A 139 0.57 13.43 9.99
CA ASP A 139 1.64 14.28 9.44
C ASP A 139 2.24 13.61 8.22
N ARG A 140 2.89 14.39 7.36
CA ARG A 140 3.58 13.86 6.17
C ARG A 140 5.05 14.21 6.23
N LEU A 141 5.89 13.21 6.07
CA LEU A 141 7.33 13.38 5.88
C LEU A 141 7.56 13.58 4.40
N ALA A 142 8.30 14.64 4.07
CA ALA A 142 8.69 14.96 2.72
C ALA A 142 10.18 15.29 2.66
N LEU A 143 10.78 15.12 1.48
CA LEU A 143 12.17 15.43 1.19
C LEU A 143 12.23 16.65 0.26
N ASP A 144 13.10 17.59 0.59
CA ASP A 144 13.42 18.72 -0.26
C ASP A 144 14.46 18.36 -1.33
N ARG A 145 14.61 19.21 -2.35
CA ARG A 145 15.60 19.09 -3.43
C ARG A 145 17.05 19.01 -2.91
N ASP A 146 17.31 19.63 -1.76
CA ASP A 146 18.62 19.64 -1.12
C ASP A 146 18.83 18.43 -0.19
N GLY A 147 17.87 17.49 -0.16
CA GLY A 147 17.91 16.30 0.69
C GLY A 147 17.50 16.55 2.15
N ALA A 148 16.98 17.74 2.47
CA ALA A 148 16.49 18.06 3.80
C ALA A 148 15.12 17.39 4.07
N ILE A 149 14.95 16.80 5.24
CA ILE A 149 13.68 16.19 5.65
C ILE A 149 12.77 17.26 6.26
N ALA A 150 11.62 17.48 5.62
CA ALA A 150 10.56 18.35 6.10
C ALA A 150 9.39 17.55 6.67
N ARG A 151 8.85 17.98 7.81
CA ARG A 151 7.62 17.41 8.39
C ARG A 151 6.47 18.39 8.20
N LEU A 152 5.55 18.02 7.32
CA LEU A 152 4.30 18.73 7.10
C LEU A 152 3.28 18.29 8.15
N ARG A 153 2.74 19.26 8.89
CA ARG A 153 1.72 19.00 9.91
C ARG A 153 0.34 18.98 9.26
N GLY A 154 -0.43 17.93 9.50
CA GLY A 154 -1.81 17.86 9.03
C GLY A 154 -2.79 18.62 9.90
N ILE A 155 -4.08 18.42 9.61
CA ILE A 155 -5.17 18.97 10.40
C ILE A 155 -5.54 17.95 11.46
N ALA A 156 -5.41 18.35 12.73
CA ALA A 156 -5.80 17.52 13.85
C ALA A 156 -7.32 17.48 13.99
N HIS A 157 -7.89 16.29 14.19
CA HIS A 157 -9.33 16.14 14.41
C HIS A 157 -9.60 14.92 15.29
N PRO A 158 -10.61 14.97 16.17
CA PRO A 158 -10.97 13.86 17.06
C PRO A 158 -11.46 12.57 16.35
N TRP A 159 -11.89 12.67 15.09
CA TRP A 159 -12.59 11.58 14.37
C TRP A 159 -12.09 11.40 12.93
N THR A 160 -11.87 12.51 12.23
CA THR A 160 -11.49 12.53 10.82
C THR A 160 -10.23 13.38 10.59
N PRO A 161 -9.08 13.02 11.20
CA PRO A 161 -7.84 13.73 10.95
C PRO A 161 -7.47 13.64 9.47
N ARG A 162 -7.00 14.74 8.90
CA ARG A 162 -6.66 14.79 7.47
C ARG A 162 -5.15 14.99 7.30
N PRO A 163 -4.49 14.15 6.48
CA PRO A 163 -3.08 14.38 6.15
C PRO A 163 -2.95 15.68 5.33
N PRO A 164 -1.83 16.40 5.48
CA PRO A 164 -1.56 17.55 4.63
C PRO A 164 -1.24 17.07 3.21
N GLU A 165 -1.56 17.92 2.24
CA GLU A 165 -1.07 17.76 0.87
C GLU A 165 0.43 18.08 0.82
N VAL A 166 1.16 17.40 -0.07
CA VAL A 166 2.59 17.68 -0.26
C VAL A 166 2.73 18.83 -1.26
N PRO A 167 3.34 19.97 -0.88
CA PRO A 167 3.58 21.07 -1.79
C PRO A 167 4.45 20.68 -2.99
N VAL A 168 4.27 21.38 -4.10
CA VAL A 168 5.11 21.21 -5.30
C VAL A 168 6.57 21.52 -4.94
N GLY A 169 7.49 20.64 -5.33
CA GLY A 169 8.92 20.75 -5.01
C GLY A 169 9.37 19.89 -3.83
N LEU A 170 8.45 19.35 -3.03
CA LEU A 170 8.75 18.38 -1.98
C LEU A 170 8.32 16.96 -2.42
N LEU A 171 9.18 15.98 -2.18
CA LEU A 171 8.86 14.57 -2.43
C LEU A 171 8.27 13.94 -1.16
N GLY A 172 6.99 13.55 -1.20
CA GLY A 172 6.38 12.82 -0.09
C GLY A 172 7.04 11.45 0.11
N LEU A 173 7.45 11.14 1.34
CA LEU A 173 8.10 9.87 1.72
C LEU A 173 7.14 8.97 2.50
N ALA A 174 6.53 9.49 3.57
CA ALA A 174 5.72 8.68 4.47
C ALA A 174 4.65 9.50 5.17
N THR A 175 3.55 8.84 5.51
CA THR A 175 2.50 9.38 6.38
C THR A 175 2.72 8.88 7.81
N LEU A 176 2.76 9.80 8.77
CA LEU A 176 2.86 9.52 10.19
C LEU A 176 1.46 9.62 10.82
N ALA A 177 0.96 8.51 11.35
CA ALA A 177 -0.25 8.50 12.17
C ALA A 177 0.11 8.73 13.64
N LEU A 178 -0.36 9.84 14.20
CA LEU A 178 -0.12 10.23 15.58
C LEU A 178 -1.42 10.07 16.37
N ASP A 179 -1.49 9.03 17.19
CA ASP A 179 -2.55 8.78 18.18
C ASP A 179 -2.16 9.27 19.58
N TRP A 180 -0.88 9.63 19.78
CA TRP A 180 -0.29 10.15 21.03
C TRP A 180 -0.35 9.20 22.23
N THR A 181 -0.91 8.00 22.07
CA THR A 181 -0.95 6.92 23.06
C THR A 181 0.25 6.00 22.93
N ALA A 182 0.73 5.78 21.70
CA ALA A 182 1.83 4.89 21.40
C ALA A 182 2.84 5.57 20.47
N SER A 183 3.88 4.82 20.11
CA SER A 183 4.81 5.23 19.05
C SER A 183 4.05 5.47 17.74
N PRO A 184 4.38 6.54 16.99
CA PRO A 184 3.69 6.88 15.75
C PRO A 184 3.73 5.71 14.75
N ARG A 185 2.59 5.44 14.10
CA ARG A 185 2.57 4.45 13.01
C ARG A 185 3.04 5.11 11.73
N VAL A 186 4.02 4.51 11.08
CA VAL A 186 4.61 5.03 9.84
C VAL A 186 4.06 4.22 8.66
N ARG A 187 3.40 4.90 7.71
CA ARG A 187 2.99 4.29 6.44
C ARG A 187 3.84 4.86 5.32
N ASN A 188 4.55 3.99 4.61
CA ASN A 188 5.40 4.39 3.48
C ASN A 188 4.52 4.58 2.24
N ASP A 189 4.10 5.83 2.02
CA ASP A 189 3.26 6.26 0.88
C ASP A 189 4.07 7.06 -0.14
N GLY A 190 5.38 6.80 -0.20
CA GLY A 190 6.27 7.52 -1.08
C GLY A 190 5.94 7.25 -2.55
N VAL A 191 5.96 8.29 -3.36
CA VAL A 191 5.87 8.12 -4.81
C VAL A 191 7.20 7.51 -5.27
N ARG A 192 7.12 6.31 -5.86
CA ARG A 192 8.28 5.62 -6.43
C ARG A 192 8.17 5.60 -7.95
N ALA A 193 9.31 5.73 -8.62
CA ALA A 193 9.39 5.43 -10.04
C ALA A 193 9.24 3.93 -10.23
N VAL A 194 8.26 3.52 -11.04
CA VAL A 194 8.10 2.13 -11.48
C VAL A 194 8.63 2.05 -12.92
N PRO A 195 9.57 1.15 -13.22
CA PRO A 195 10.04 0.95 -14.59
C PRO A 195 8.88 0.57 -15.51
N TYR A 196 8.88 1.07 -16.74
CA TYR A 196 7.80 0.79 -17.70
C TYR A 196 7.65 -0.71 -17.99
N ALA A 197 8.76 -1.47 -17.99
CA ALA A 197 8.74 -2.91 -18.16
C ALA A 197 7.96 -3.66 -17.06
N GLU A 198 7.94 -3.13 -15.82
CA GLU A 198 7.15 -3.73 -14.73
C GLU A 198 5.66 -3.45 -14.91
N ILE A 199 5.30 -2.26 -15.40
CA ILE A 199 3.92 -1.90 -15.74
C ILE A 199 3.40 -2.80 -16.86
N GLU A 200 4.17 -2.96 -17.94
CA GLU A 200 3.82 -3.86 -19.04
C GLU A 200 3.75 -5.33 -18.56
N GLY A 201 4.63 -5.74 -17.65
CA GLY A 201 4.56 -7.04 -16.99
C GLY A 201 3.28 -7.23 -16.17
N LEU A 202 2.78 -6.18 -15.53
CA LEU A 202 1.52 -6.21 -14.78
C LEU A 202 0.31 -6.26 -15.72
N GLU A 203 0.34 -5.56 -16.84
CA GLU A 203 -0.69 -5.64 -17.88
C GLU A 203 -0.81 -7.07 -18.43
N ARG A 204 0.31 -7.72 -18.82
CA ARG A 204 0.28 -9.12 -19.29
C ARG A 204 -0.30 -10.09 -18.24
N ARG A 205 0.03 -9.91 -16.96
CA ARG A 205 -0.54 -10.73 -15.87
C ARG A 205 -2.05 -10.52 -15.70
N ILE A 206 -2.55 -9.33 -16.00
CA ILE A 206 -3.98 -9.05 -15.98
C ILE A 206 -4.67 -9.76 -17.15
N ASP A 207 -4.07 -9.74 -18.33
CA ASP A 207 -4.57 -10.48 -19.50
C ASP A 207 -4.60 -12.00 -19.23
N ASP A 208 -3.52 -12.56 -18.68
CA ASP A 208 -3.46 -13.97 -18.25
C ASP A 208 -4.58 -14.31 -17.24
N LEU A 209 -4.87 -13.39 -16.31
CA LEU A 209 -5.96 -13.56 -15.33
C LEU A 209 -7.32 -13.56 -16.03
N TYR A 210 -7.54 -12.69 -17.01
CA TYR A 210 -8.77 -12.69 -17.80
C TYR A 210 -8.96 -14.00 -18.57
N ASP A 211 -7.89 -14.54 -19.16
CA ASP A 211 -7.92 -15.83 -19.86
C ASP A 211 -8.23 -16.97 -18.90
N LEU A 212 -7.61 -17.01 -17.71
CA LEU A 212 -7.93 -17.99 -16.68
C LEU A 212 -9.39 -17.90 -16.21
N VAL A 213 -9.92 -16.69 -16.03
CA VAL A 213 -11.33 -16.47 -15.67
C VAL A 213 -12.25 -16.93 -16.80
N ALA A 214 -11.88 -16.74 -18.07
CA ALA A 214 -12.64 -17.22 -19.22
C ALA A 214 -12.67 -18.76 -19.25
N ILE A 215 -11.53 -19.42 -19.04
CA ILE A 215 -11.43 -20.89 -18.94
C ILE A 215 -12.31 -21.41 -17.80
N GLU A 216 -12.26 -20.80 -16.61
CA GLU A 216 -13.10 -21.20 -15.47
C GLU A 216 -14.60 -21.02 -15.74
N ARG A 217 -14.99 -19.95 -16.45
CA ARG A 217 -16.38 -19.76 -16.88
C ARG A 217 -16.82 -20.84 -17.87
N LEU A 218 -16.00 -21.18 -18.85
CA LEU A 218 -16.29 -22.23 -19.84
C LEU A 218 -16.38 -23.60 -19.17
N ARG A 219 -15.45 -23.89 -18.25
CA ARG A 219 -15.47 -25.10 -17.43
C ARG A 219 -16.74 -25.18 -16.59
N THR A 220 -17.17 -24.07 -16.00
CA THR A 220 -18.40 -23.98 -15.21
C THR A 220 -19.65 -24.20 -16.07
N ASP A 221 -19.77 -23.55 -17.24
CA ASP A 221 -20.89 -23.77 -18.17
C ASP A 221 -20.94 -25.23 -18.66
N THR A 222 -19.81 -25.80 -19.05
CA THR A 222 -19.71 -27.22 -19.44
C THR A 222 -20.09 -28.15 -18.28
N SER A 223 -19.65 -27.83 -17.06
CA SER A 223 -19.98 -28.58 -15.86
C SER A 223 -21.48 -28.59 -15.56
N ILE A 224 -22.20 -27.50 -15.89
CA ILE A 224 -23.66 -27.39 -15.77
C ILE A 224 -24.37 -28.20 -16.86
N ARG A 225 -23.87 -28.16 -18.11
CA ARG A 225 -24.50 -28.84 -19.25
C ARG A 225 -24.36 -30.36 -19.20
N GLU A 226 -23.21 -30.88 -18.77
CA GLU A 226 -22.95 -32.33 -18.72
C GLU A 226 -22.40 -32.80 -17.36
N PRO A 227 -23.30 -33.19 -16.43
CA PRO A 227 -22.89 -33.62 -15.08
C PRO A 227 -22.38 -35.07 -14.97
N ALA A 228 -22.59 -35.93 -15.98
CA ALA A 228 -22.52 -37.39 -15.81
C ALA A 228 -21.14 -38.05 -16.05
N ALA A 229 -20.15 -37.38 -16.63
CA ALA A 229 -18.84 -37.96 -16.88
C ALA A 229 -17.71 -36.98 -16.53
N LYS A 230 -17.07 -37.12 -15.36
CA LYS A 230 -16.03 -36.16 -14.92
C LYS A 230 -14.79 -36.85 -14.35
N ARG A 231 -13.95 -37.38 -15.23
CA ARG A 231 -12.51 -37.56 -14.95
C ARG A 231 -11.72 -37.35 -16.24
N GLY A 232 -10.91 -36.29 -16.27
CA GLY A 232 -9.99 -36.00 -17.40
C GLY A 232 -10.56 -35.14 -18.53
N ILE A 233 -11.73 -34.51 -18.37
CA ILE A 233 -12.26 -33.55 -19.36
C ILE A 233 -11.75 -32.16 -19.02
N PHE A 234 -11.08 -31.53 -19.98
CA PHE A 234 -10.70 -30.11 -19.96
C PHE A 234 -11.38 -29.39 -21.13
N VAL A 235 -11.49 -28.07 -21.01
CA VAL A 235 -12.01 -27.21 -22.08
C VAL A 235 -10.85 -26.37 -22.59
N ASP A 236 -10.64 -26.39 -23.90
CA ASP A 236 -9.57 -25.65 -24.57
C ASP A 236 -10.18 -24.52 -25.41
N PRO A 237 -9.80 -23.25 -25.17
CA PRO A 237 -10.24 -22.11 -25.99
C PRO A 237 -9.54 -22.03 -27.36
N PHE A 238 -8.62 -22.93 -27.69
CA PHE A 238 -7.87 -22.99 -28.95
C PHE A 238 -7.12 -21.68 -29.27
N LEU A 239 -6.52 -21.07 -28.25
CA LEU A 239 -5.67 -19.88 -28.39
C LEU A 239 -4.23 -20.28 -28.75
N ASP A 240 -3.75 -21.39 -28.19
CA ASP A 240 -2.43 -21.97 -28.39
C ASP A 240 -2.49 -23.51 -28.42
N ASP A 241 -1.32 -24.16 -28.52
CA ASP A 241 -1.20 -25.61 -28.56
C ASP A 241 -0.86 -26.22 -27.18
N ASP A 242 -0.96 -25.47 -26.08
CA ASP A 242 -0.42 -25.88 -24.76
C ASP A 242 -1.25 -26.97 -24.08
N LEU A 243 -2.54 -27.04 -24.38
CA LEU A 243 -3.45 -28.07 -23.86
C LEU A 243 -3.47 -29.34 -24.71
N ARG A 244 -2.57 -29.45 -25.69
CA ARG A 244 -2.50 -30.60 -26.60
C ARG A 244 -1.56 -31.68 -26.06
N ASP A 245 -2.03 -32.92 -26.12
CA ASP A 245 -1.21 -34.10 -25.77
C ASP A 245 -0.02 -34.29 -26.73
N HIS A 246 1.20 -34.11 -26.21
CA HIS A 246 2.46 -34.34 -26.91
C HIS A 246 2.77 -35.82 -27.18
N GLY A 247 2.12 -36.77 -26.50
CA GLY A 247 2.40 -38.20 -26.59
C GLY A 247 1.82 -38.89 -27.83
N ILE A 248 0.86 -38.25 -28.52
CA ILE A 248 0.20 -38.78 -29.71
C ILE A 248 0.40 -37.82 -30.86
N ALA A 249 0.71 -38.33 -32.05
CA ALA A 249 0.84 -37.50 -33.26
C ALA A 249 -0.49 -36.81 -33.57
N GLN A 250 -0.55 -35.50 -33.39
CA GLN A 250 -1.74 -34.72 -33.72
C GLN A 250 -1.52 -33.93 -35.01
N THR A 251 -2.39 -34.18 -35.98
CA THR A 251 -2.26 -33.60 -37.32
C THR A 251 -2.96 -32.25 -37.46
N ALA A 252 -3.95 -31.93 -36.63
CA ALA A 252 -4.71 -30.68 -36.71
C ALA A 252 -3.90 -29.44 -36.28
N ALA A 253 -4.27 -28.26 -36.80
CA ALA A 253 -3.63 -26.97 -36.57
C ALA A 253 -4.62 -25.97 -35.92
N ILE A 254 -4.17 -25.25 -34.90
CA ILE A 254 -4.96 -24.21 -34.21
C ILE A 254 -4.68 -22.84 -34.83
N VAL A 255 -5.73 -22.23 -35.38
CA VAL A 255 -5.65 -20.91 -36.03
C VAL A 255 -6.86 -20.07 -35.61
N GLY A 256 -6.62 -18.97 -34.88
CA GLY A 256 -7.64 -17.97 -34.56
C GLY A 256 -8.80 -18.48 -33.70
N GLY A 257 -8.55 -19.34 -32.71
CA GLY A 257 -9.59 -19.89 -31.83
C GLY A 257 -10.32 -21.12 -32.40
N ILE A 258 -9.87 -21.67 -33.53
CA ILE A 258 -10.50 -22.82 -34.19
C ILE A 258 -9.45 -23.88 -34.55
N LEU A 259 -9.80 -25.15 -34.33
CA LEU A 259 -9.02 -26.30 -34.76
C LEU A 259 -9.34 -26.64 -36.22
N THR A 260 -8.33 -26.64 -37.10
CA THR A 260 -8.46 -26.81 -38.55
C THR A 260 -7.48 -27.85 -39.09
N LEU A 261 -7.66 -28.29 -40.34
CA LEU A 261 -6.69 -29.18 -40.99
C LEU A 261 -5.41 -28.41 -41.33
N PRO A 262 -4.23 -29.04 -41.17
CA PRO A 262 -2.95 -28.38 -41.39
C PRO A 262 -2.72 -28.10 -42.87
N ILE A 263 -2.03 -27.00 -43.17
CA ILE A 263 -1.52 -26.73 -44.52
C ILE A 263 -0.07 -27.21 -44.57
N ALA A 264 0.19 -28.29 -45.31
CA ALA A 264 1.54 -28.74 -45.61
C ALA A 264 2.07 -27.92 -46.81
N ALA A 265 3.12 -27.12 -46.57
CA ALA A 265 3.79 -26.38 -47.63
C ALA A 265 5.21 -26.91 -47.82
N SER A 266 5.55 -27.29 -49.06
CA SER A 266 6.92 -27.52 -49.49
C SER A 266 7.42 -26.26 -50.20
N ILE A 267 8.58 -25.75 -49.76
CA ILE A 267 9.24 -24.64 -50.45
C ILE A 267 10.05 -25.25 -51.59
N ALA A 268 9.65 -24.98 -52.84
CA ALA A 268 10.52 -25.22 -53.97
C ALA A 268 11.50 -24.05 -54.05
N GLU A 269 12.79 -24.29 -53.80
CA GLU A 269 13.83 -23.29 -54.04
C GLU A 269 13.89 -23.00 -55.55
N THR A 270 13.29 -21.89 -55.97
CA THR A 270 13.36 -21.44 -57.36
C THR A 270 14.80 -21.05 -57.67
N GLY A 271 15.45 -21.84 -58.53
CA GLY A 271 16.75 -21.50 -59.11
C GLY A 271 17.94 -22.34 -58.66
N MET A 272 17.77 -23.35 -57.78
CA MET A 272 18.84 -24.29 -57.41
C MET A 272 18.44 -25.75 -57.71
N ALA A 273 19.37 -26.52 -58.29
CA ALA A 273 19.22 -27.96 -58.48
C ALA A 273 19.60 -28.66 -57.18
N ASN A 274 19.04 -29.86 -56.99
CA ASN A 274 19.30 -30.72 -55.84
C ASN A 274 20.82 -30.85 -55.63
N GLY A 275 21.35 -30.27 -54.54
CA GLY A 275 22.80 -30.12 -54.31
C GLY A 275 23.35 -28.68 -54.34
N GLY A 276 22.50 -27.65 -54.23
CA GLY A 276 22.92 -26.26 -53.98
C GLY A 276 23.58 -25.56 -55.17
N ARG A 277 23.38 -26.08 -56.39
CA ARG A 277 23.93 -25.48 -57.61
C ARG A 277 22.85 -24.71 -58.35
N PRO A 278 23.07 -23.43 -58.71
CA PRO A 278 22.10 -22.70 -59.49
C PRO A 278 21.84 -23.39 -60.84
N TRP A 279 20.62 -23.34 -61.34
CA TRP A 279 20.29 -23.87 -62.67
C TRP A 279 21.04 -23.05 -63.72
N THR A 280 22.13 -23.60 -64.27
CA THR A 280 22.90 -22.99 -65.36
C THR A 280 23.04 -23.96 -66.51
N LEU A 281 23.05 -23.44 -67.75
CA LEU A 281 23.50 -24.21 -68.92
C LEU A 281 24.96 -24.67 -68.73
N GLU A 282 25.34 -25.79 -69.33
CA GLU A 282 26.73 -26.27 -69.28
C GLU A 282 27.71 -25.21 -69.79
N TYR A 283 28.75 -24.93 -69.02
CA TYR A 283 29.79 -23.96 -69.38
C TYR A 283 31.17 -24.48 -68.95
N THR A 284 32.20 -24.06 -69.68
CA THR A 284 33.61 -24.24 -69.31
C THR A 284 34.24 -22.88 -69.04
N VAL A 285 35.03 -22.76 -67.96
CA VAL A 285 35.68 -21.49 -67.59
C VAL A 285 37.00 -21.37 -68.34
N ALA A 286 37.17 -20.29 -69.11
CA ALA A 286 38.43 -19.95 -69.77
C ALA A 286 39.01 -18.63 -69.19
N PRO A 287 40.29 -18.59 -68.78
CA PRO A 287 40.95 -17.34 -68.37
C PRO A 287 41.28 -16.48 -69.60
N ILE A 288 40.83 -15.21 -69.61
CA ILE A 288 41.05 -14.26 -70.72
C ILE A 288 42.28 -13.35 -70.48
N VAL A 289 42.70 -13.19 -69.22
CA VAL A 289 43.88 -12.41 -68.85
C VAL A 289 44.64 -13.18 -67.79
N GLU A 290 45.83 -13.66 -68.13
CA GLU A 290 46.78 -14.27 -67.22
C GLU A 290 48.12 -13.52 -67.29
N GLN A 291 48.68 -13.15 -66.14
CA GLN A 291 50.01 -12.54 -66.05
C GLN A 291 51.00 -13.59 -65.54
N THR A 292 51.56 -14.37 -66.47
CA THR A 292 52.42 -15.53 -66.18
C THR A 292 53.88 -15.19 -65.91
N LEU A 293 54.31 -13.92 -66.09
CA LEU A 293 55.68 -13.48 -65.82
C LEU A 293 55.69 -12.35 -64.79
N ARG A 294 56.36 -12.62 -63.66
CA ARG A 294 56.60 -11.65 -62.57
C ARG A 294 58.07 -11.21 -62.63
N THR A 295 58.34 -10.01 -63.14
CA THR A 295 59.66 -9.36 -62.99
C THR A 295 59.80 -8.81 -61.58
N GLY A 296 60.73 -9.38 -60.80
CA GLY A 296 61.39 -8.79 -59.62
C GLY A 296 60.53 -8.19 -58.51
N SER A 297 60.54 -8.79 -57.32
CA SER A 297 60.00 -8.14 -56.11
C SER A 297 61.09 -7.38 -55.37
N MET A 298 60.95 -6.06 -55.20
CA MET A 298 61.76 -5.24 -54.28
C MET A 298 60.92 -4.90 -53.05
N LYS A 299 61.47 -5.05 -51.83
CA LYS A 299 60.77 -4.71 -50.58
C LYS A 299 60.63 -3.20 -50.46
N VAL A 300 59.45 -2.68 -50.80
CA VAL A 300 59.04 -1.32 -50.44
C VAL A 300 58.69 -1.35 -48.96
N ASN A 301 59.66 -0.97 -48.11
CA ASN A 301 59.69 -0.99 -46.64
C ASN A 301 60.40 -2.21 -45.99
N PRO A 302 61.74 -2.17 -45.83
CA PRO A 302 62.54 -3.22 -45.19
C PRO A 302 62.28 -3.42 -43.69
N TYR A 303 61.63 -2.45 -43.03
CA TYR A 303 61.23 -2.52 -41.61
C TYR A 303 59.70 -2.46 -41.48
N GLN A 304 59.06 -3.55 -41.90
CA GLN A 304 57.80 -4.09 -41.37
C GLN A 304 56.82 -3.07 -40.75
N ALA A 305 56.20 -2.21 -41.56
CA ALA A 305 55.01 -1.48 -41.16
C ALA A 305 53.75 -2.17 -41.74
N PHE A 306 53.11 -2.94 -40.86
CA PHE A 306 51.73 -3.45 -40.89
C PHE A 306 51.26 -4.20 -42.16
N ALA A 307 51.15 -5.54 -42.04
CA ALA A 307 50.09 -6.23 -42.74
C ALA A 307 48.77 -5.52 -42.37
N PRO A 308 47.81 -5.30 -43.32
CA PRO A 308 46.48 -4.89 -42.90
C PRO A 308 46.03 -5.89 -41.85
N LEU A 309 45.82 -5.41 -40.62
CA LEU A 309 45.35 -6.28 -39.55
C LEU A 309 44.12 -7.01 -40.11
N PRO A 310 44.07 -8.35 -40.09
CA PRO A 310 42.80 -9.01 -40.33
C PRO A 310 41.84 -8.38 -39.34
N ALA A 311 40.73 -7.81 -39.83
CA ALA A 311 39.69 -7.33 -38.93
C ALA A 311 39.26 -8.54 -38.10
N ARG A 312 39.75 -8.63 -36.87
CA ARG A 312 39.31 -9.63 -35.90
C ARG A 312 37.90 -9.22 -35.51
N LEU A 313 36.93 -9.73 -36.23
CA LEU A 313 35.55 -9.65 -35.84
C LEU A 313 35.39 -10.67 -34.72
N THR A 314 35.58 -10.19 -33.49
CA THR A 314 35.35 -10.99 -32.28
C THR A 314 33.91 -10.72 -31.90
N LEU A 315 33.04 -11.73 -32.06
CA LEU A 315 31.69 -11.67 -31.48
C LEU A 315 31.84 -11.76 -29.97
N ASP A 316 31.29 -10.81 -29.22
CA ASP A 316 31.25 -10.82 -27.76
C ASP A 316 29.80 -10.64 -27.28
N PRO A 317 29.17 -11.67 -26.69
CA PRO A 317 29.72 -12.99 -26.38
C PRO A 317 30.07 -13.80 -27.63
N ALA A 318 31.09 -14.65 -27.53
CA ALA A 318 31.56 -15.54 -28.61
C ALA A 318 30.61 -16.74 -28.84
N VAL A 319 29.30 -16.51 -28.68
CA VAL A 319 28.25 -17.53 -28.80
C VAL A 319 27.21 -16.99 -29.77
N ASP A 320 27.18 -17.58 -30.96
CA ASP A 320 26.09 -17.40 -31.90
C ASP A 320 24.91 -18.27 -31.43
N GLN A 321 23.98 -17.67 -30.69
CA GLN A 321 22.75 -18.32 -30.27
C GLN A 321 21.68 -18.19 -31.35
N TRP A 322 21.88 -18.88 -32.47
CA TRP A 322 20.76 -19.09 -33.39
C TRP A 322 19.85 -20.15 -32.77
N THR A 323 18.62 -19.74 -32.46
CA THR A 323 17.63 -20.65 -31.87
C THR A 323 16.90 -21.33 -33.00
N VAL A 324 17.11 -22.64 -33.17
CA VAL A 324 16.25 -23.46 -34.02
C VAL A 324 15.02 -23.81 -33.22
N ILE A 325 13.89 -23.20 -33.58
CA ILE A 325 12.60 -23.61 -33.04
C ILE A 325 12.11 -24.77 -33.90
N GLU A 326 12.43 -25.99 -33.49
CA GLU A 326 11.80 -27.19 -34.05
C GLU A 326 10.40 -27.32 -33.46
N THR A 327 9.39 -26.73 -34.11
CA THR A 327 8.00 -26.99 -33.74
C THR A 327 7.50 -28.25 -34.41
N THR A 328 7.11 -29.25 -33.62
CA THR A 328 6.43 -30.47 -34.11
C THR A 328 4.99 -30.22 -34.53
N TRP A 329 4.39 -29.11 -34.09
CA TRP A 329 3.02 -28.74 -34.41
C TRP A 329 2.91 -28.07 -35.79
N SER A 330 1.82 -28.38 -36.49
CA SER A 330 1.49 -27.80 -37.79
C SER A 330 0.84 -26.40 -37.68
N SER A 331 0.45 -25.98 -36.46
CA SER A 331 -0.23 -24.71 -36.18
C SER A 331 0.58 -23.47 -36.56
N PRO A 332 1.89 -23.34 -36.24
CA PRO A 332 2.65 -22.14 -36.61
C PRO A 332 2.86 -21.99 -38.13
N ILE A 333 3.06 -23.10 -38.85
CA ILE A 333 3.18 -23.11 -40.31
C ILE A 333 1.84 -22.70 -40.93
N THR A 334 0.74 -23.31 -40.49
CA THR A 334 -0.61 -23.02 -40.99
C THR A 334 -1.01 -21.56 -40.71
N ARG A 335 -0.67 -21.02 -39.54
CA ARG A 335 -0.94 -19.62 -39.16
C ARG A 335 -0.23 -18.61 -40.07
N ARG A 336 0.95 -18.93 -40.61
CA ARG A 336 1.64 -18.07 -41.60
C ARG A 336 0.91 -17.99 -42.94
N PHE A 337 0.18 -19.03 -43.32
CA PHE A 337 -0.66 -19.04 -44.54
C PHE A 337 -2.02 -18.39 -44.32
N VAL A 338 -2.46 -18.28 -43.07
CA VAL A 338 -3.77 -17.74 -42.69
C VAL A 338 -3.56 -16.43 -41.92
N GLN A 339 -3.30 -15.35 -42.65
CA GLN A 339 -3.45 -13.98 -42.14
C GLN A 339 -4.56 -13.25 -42.91
N GLY A 340 -5.67 -12.98 -42.23
CA GLY A 340 -6.80 -12.20 -42.74
C GLY A 340 -8.14 -12.84 -42.46
N TRP A 341 -9.08 -12.10 -41.88
CA TRP A 341 -10.43 -12.57 -41.58
C TRP A 341 -11.30 -12.65 -42.85
N GLY A 342 -12.03 -13.75 -43.04
CA GLY A 342 -13.09 -13.91 -44.06
C GLY A 342 -12.78 -14.83 -45.26
N LEU A 343 -13.75 -14.94 -46.17
CA LEU A 343 -13.84 -15.87 -47.32
C LEU A 343 -12.86 -15.58 -48.48
N VAL A 344 -11.67 -15.05 -48.19
CA VAL A 344 -10.73 -14.56 -49.22
C VAL A 344 -9.39 -15.25 -49.08
N SER A 345 -9.13 -16.16 -50.02
CA SER A 345 -7.80 -16.63 -50.37
C SER A 345 -6.87 -15.42 -50.62
N ARG A 346 -5.87 -15.26 -49.76
CA ARG A 346 -4.68 -14.48 -50.09
C ARG A 346 -3.45 -15.24 -49.66
N THR A 347 -2.82 -15.90 -50.61
CA THR A 347 -1.44 -16.39 -50.49
C THR A 347 -0.52 -15.18 -50.39
N SER A 348 0.12 -15.01 -49.24
CA SER A 348 1.17 -14.00 -49.03
C SER A 348 2.53 -14.65 -49.31
N THR A 349 3.17 -14.29 -50.42
CA THR A 349 4.57 -14.63 -50.71
C THR A 349 5.47 -13.52 -50.15
N SER A 350 6.25 -13.81 -49.12
CA SER A 350 7.27 -12.93 -48.58
C SER A 350 8.63 -13.33 -49.15
N GLU A 351 9.17 -12.56 -50.09
CA GLU A 351 10.59 -12.65 -50.49
C GLU A 351 11.41 -11.72 -49.60
N THR A 352 12.30 -12.29 -48.79
CA THR A 352 13.29 -11.54 -48.02
C THR A 352 14.64 -11.69 -48.73
N VAL A 353 15.10 -10.64 -49.42
CA VAL A 353 16.43 -10.61 -50.05
C VAL A 353 17.42 -10.01 -49.06
N GLU A 354 18.29 -10.83 -48.48
CA GLU A 354 19.37 -10.37 -47.62
C GLU A 354 20.64 -10.16 -48.47
N VAL A 355 21.13 -8.91 -48.52
CA VAL A 355 22.33 -8.53 -49.28
C VAL A 355 23.57 -8.76 -48.41
N VAL A 356 24.24 -9.90 -48.59
CA VAL A 356 25.47 -10.23 -47.87
C VAL A 356 26.68 -9.60 -48.55
N SER A 357 26.95 -8.34 -48.21
CA SER A 357 28.24 -7.63 -48.29
C SER A 357 28.95 -7.46 -49.66
N THR A 358 29.54 -6.27 -49.85
CA THR A 358 30.34 -5.90 -51.03
C THR A 358 31.83 -6.08 -50.71
N GLY A 359 32.53 -6.99 -51.39
CA GLY A 359 33.92 -7.29 -50.98
C GLY A 359 34.80 -8.13 -51.91
N ARG A 360 34.70 -8.03 -53.24
CA ARG A 360 35.79 -8.26 -54.23
C ARG A 360 35.20 -8.25 -55.65
N ARG A 361 35.76 -7.42 -56.54
CA ARG A 361 35.41 -7.44 -57.97
C ARG A 361 36.23 -8.50 -58.69
N PHE A 362 35.58 -9.56 -59.12
CA PHE A 362 36.04 -10.41 -60.21
C PHE A 362 35.14 -10.15 -61.43
N ARG A 363 35.74 -9.76 -62.56
CA ARG A 363 35.01 -9.64 -63.82
C ARG A 363 35.22 -10.93 -64.61
N VAL A 364 34.24 -11.81 -64.59
CA VAL A 364 34.18 -13.01 -65.43
C VAL A 364 33.22 -12.71 -66.58
N ILE A 365 33.70 -12.72 -67.81
CA ILE A 365 32.83 -12.67 -69.00
C ILE A 365 32.58 -14.13 -69.40
N ARG A 366 31.32 -14.55 -69.34
CA ARG A 366 30.89 -15.87 -69.82
C ARG A 366 30.57 -15.74 -71.31
N THR A 367 31.39 -16.34 -72.16
CA THR A 367 31.12 -16.43 -73.60
C THR A 367 30.52 -17.80 -73.89
N ALA A 368 29.30 -17.84 -74.43
CA ALA A 368 28.72 -19.07 -74.96
C ALA A 368 29.53 -19.53 -76.18
N ALA A 369 30.00 -20.77 -76.19
CA ALA A 369 30.52 -21.37 -77.42
C ALA A 369 29.34 -21.62 -78.38
N PRO A 370 29.47 -21.30 -79.68
CA PRO A 370 28.48 -21.74 -80.65
C PRO A 370 28.45 -23.27 -80.69
N PRO A 371 27.29 -23.88 -80.99
CA PRO A 371 27.16 -25.34 -81.05
C PRO A 371 28.13 -25.91 -82.10
N PRO A 372 28.71 -27.10 -81.87
CA PRO A 372 29.43 -27.80 -82.92
C PRO A 372 28.46 -28.07 -84.08
N LEU A 373 28.92 -27.84 -85.31
CA LEU A 373 28.20 -28.24 -86.53
C LEU A 373 28.03 -29.76 -86.59
#